data_AF-A0A1G0ZWU9-F1
#
_entry.id   AF-A0A1G0ZWU9-F1
#
_cell.length_a   1.000
_cell.length_b   1.000
_cell.length_c   1.000
_cell.angle_alpha   90.00
_cell.angle_beta   90.00
_cell.angle_gamma   90.00
#
_symmetry.space_group_name_H-M   'P 1'
#
loop_
_entity.id
_entity.type
_entity.pdbx_description
1 polymer ?
#
loop_
_entity_poly.entity_id
_entity_poly.type
_entity_poly.pdbx_seq_one_letter_code
_entity_poly.pdbx_strand_id
1 'polypeptide(L)'
;MRRIPDGKPGVRTRYRLAYEKSVIRVRVEAEDPCMLDLIATVSDPGTDHVLYEEDCIQLALCTGASAQPEGMLLLNARGSRTGSGSGMQWACRASSSAHGWTLEVDIPLSASTGCLGLSLHRFFRGVKGEIQGIGSNLPHPQIASRFPCLVLKTGRRARQSADAWRKAVTAHEQATENAIVESVSARLKKADQPGVPDNFTTLSRTLAERRFAREINPNESFLCWNEAHFQHAVINLWDITGDRSWLELLIPRIQAVWTLTGEARGAKDAMWGKPTPTWYNDTETGAACTLVSGAILWPITRWMRTVLEIPALSDLAPTARKWIEPACRVLDFHDPEWIDLPDGSGMHLEPYNKGPQRVYPRGGSRINPLNREFFLTLPMIHMAALTGNAEYRRKVTANARYFVSTSDISSRRFEWEYLVGACPADGEDLSHGACQVAFAEQCRMDGIVLTTTHLKKMANSLAELVFRHGDVPAETVRGYYPGLRVAVGAWSRLARFRPEVLPKVRRILKTALVEQDKLFDGSEGWGIRLLTDTVRAEQYLQGKTPCTA
;
A
#
# COMPACT_ATOMS: atom_id res chain seq x y z
N MET A 1 11.98 -11.70 33.20
CA MET A 1 10.98 -12.65 32.71
C MET A 1 9.65 -11.90 32.69
N ARG A 2 9.01 -11.71 31.53
CA ARG A 2 7.74 -10.99 31.40
C ARG A 2 6.70 -11.99 30.87
N ARG A 3 5.58 -12.16 31.55
CA ARG A 3 4.44 -13.01 31.14
C ARG A 3 3.29 -12.07 30.78
N ILE A 4 2.66 -12.26 29.63
CA ILE A 4 1.52 -11.45 29.15
C ILE A 4 0.24 -12.28 29.32
N PRO A 5 -0.86 -11.75 29.89
CA PRO A 5 -1.98 -12.59 30.33
C PRO A 5 -2.99 -13.01 29.26
N ASP A 6 -3.07 -12.37 28.08
CA ASP A 6 -4.28 -12.45 27.24
C ASP A 6 -4.06 -12.81 25.75
N GLY A 7 -2.91 -13.39 25.37
CA GLY A 7 -2.73 -14.01 24.04
C GLY A 7 -3.37 -15.39 23.97
N LYS A 8 -3.62 -15.95 22.77
CA LYS A 8 -4.04 -17.36 22.63
C LYS A 8 -3.18 -18.25 23.56
N PRO A 9 -3.77 -19.19 24.34
CA PRO A 9 -3.11 -19.82 25.49
C PRO A 9 -1.88 -20.71 25.19
N GLY A 10 -1.36 -20.77 23.97
CA GLY A 10 -0.35 -21.75 23.55
C GLY A 10 1.10 -21.26 23.44
N VAL A 11 1.34 -19.97 23.21
CA VAL A 11 2.66 -19.51 22.73
C VAL A 11 3.43 -18.73 23.80
N ARG A 12 4.59 -19.25 24.22
CA ARG A 12 5.49 -18.56 25.17
C ARG A 12 6.82 -18.21 24.51
N THR A 13 7.10 -16.93 24.38
CA THR A 13 8.43 -16.45 23.96
C THR A 13 9.29 -16.11 25.16
N ARG A 14 10.51 -16.61 25.19
CA ARG A 14 11.57 -16.19 26.10
C ARG A 14 12.71 -15.63 25.28
N TYR A 15 13.30 -14.54 25.76
CA TYR A 15 14.53 -13.99 25.20
C TYR A 15 15.59 -13.88 26.29
N ARG A 16 16.84 -14.14 25.91
CA ARG A 16 18.03 -13.97 26.75
C ARG A 16 19.04 -13.12 25.98
N LEU A 17 19.64 -12.18 26.68
CA LEU A 17 20.72 -11.35 26.18
C LEU A 17 21.95 -11.68 27.01
N ALA A 18 23.05 -12.03 26.34
CA ALA A 18 24.36 -12.20 26.97
C ALA A 18 25.35 -11.28 26.29
N TYR A 19 26.27 -10.69 27.06
CA TYR A 19 27.33 -9.83 26.54
C TYR A 19 28.70 -10.40 26.92
N GLU A 20 29.48 -10.79 25.91
CA GLU A 20 30.79 -11.42 26.08
C GLU A 20 31.76 -10.92 25.00
N LYS A 21 32.98 -10.52 25.39
CA LYS A 21 34.07 -10.16 24.45
C LYS A 21 33.64 -9.25 23.28
N SER A 22 32.86 -8.21 23.57
CA SER A 22 32.33 -7.27 22.56
C SER A 22 31.30 -7.87 21.58
N VAL A 23 30.61 -8.94 21.99
CA VAL A 23 29.49 -9.52 21.25
C VAL A 23 28.26 -9.53 22.15
N ILE A 24 27.11 -9.07 21.63
CA ILE A 24 25.81 -9.36 22.22
C ILE A 24 25.26 -10.61 21.56
N ARG A 25 25.03 -11.65 22.35
CA ARG A 25 24.27 -12.83 21.93
C ARG A 25 22.81 -12.64 22.32
N VAL A 26 21.95 -12.56 21.32
CA VAL A 26 20.50 -12.60 21.47
C VAL A 26 20.04 -14.03 21.25
N ARG A 27 19.42 -14.64 22.25
CA ARG A 27 18.79 -15.96 22.13
C ARG A 27 17.30 -15.83 22.36
N VAL A 28 16.50 -16.33 21.43
CA VAL A 28 15.03 -16.33 21.49
C VAL A 28 14.55 -17.76 21.41
N GLU A 29 13.74 -18.15 22.39
CA GLU A 29 13.13 -19.46 22.52
C GLU A 29 11.61 -19.28 22.47
N ALA A 30 10.97 -19.84 21.47
CA ALA A 30 9.51 -19.88 21.38
C ALA A 30 9.06 -21.30 21.72
N GLU A 31 8.29 -21.45 22.80
CA GLU A 31 7.49 -22.65 23.04
C GLU A 31 6.21 -22.49 22.21
N ASP A 32 6.06 -23.37 21.23
CA ASP A 32 4.93 -23.39 20.32
C ASP A 32 4.63 -24.85 19.95
N PRO A 33 3.83 -25.55 20.79
CA PRO A 33 3.47 -26.95 20.55
C PRO A 33 2.57 -27.10 19.31
N CYS A 34 2.02 -25.98 18.84
CA CYS A 34 1.10 -25.86 17.71
C CYS A 34 1.77 -25.14 16.53
N MET A 35 3.10 -25.09 16.45
CA MET A 35 3.81 -24.43 15.34
C MET A 35 3.37 -24.97 13.97
N LEU A 36 2.94 -26.24 13.94
CA LEU A 36 2.37 -26.89 12.76
C LEU A 36 0.85 -26.67 12.59
N ASP A 37 0.14 -26.19 13.61
CA ASP A 37 -1.29 -25.82 13.58
C ASP A 37 -1.52 -24.32 13.27
N LEU A 38 -0.48 -23.48 13.42
CA LEU A 38 -0.44 -22.06 12.98
C LEU A 38 -0.44 -21.89 11.45
N ILE A 39 -0.34 -23.03 10.76
CA ILE A 39 -0.85 -23.31 9.42
C ILE A 39 -2.38 -23.25 9.56
N ALA A 40 -2.97 -22.06 9.63
CA ALA A 40 -4.41 -21.91 9.80
C ALA A 40 -5.13 -22.42 8.55
N THR A 41 -5.63 -23.66 8.67
CA THR A 41 -6.62 -24.26 7.78
C THR A 41 -7.84 -23.36 7.68
N VAL A 42 -8.14 -22.88 6.48
CA VAL A 42 -9.54 -22.60 6.11
C VAL A 42 -10.05 -23.93 5.60
N SER A 43 -10.72 -24.69 6.46
CA SER A 43 -11.28 -25.98 6.07
C SER A 43 -12.53 -25.74 5.23
N ASP A 44 -12.42 -25.98 3.92
CA ASP A 44 -13.53 -26.51 3.14
C ASP A 44 -13.35 -28.04 3.08
N PRO A 45 -14.41 -28.87 3.22
CA PRO A 45 -14.27 -30.33 3.16
C PRO A 45 -13.77 -30.77 1.78
N GLY A 46 -12.48 -31.11 1.68
CA GLY A 46 -11.88 -31.70 0.49
C GLY A 46 -10.76 -30.91 -0.19
N THR A 47 -10.30 -29.80 0.39
CA THR A 47 -9.17 -29.02 -0.16
C THR A 47 -8.14 -28.63 0.91
N ASP A 48 -6.85 -28.85 0.59
CA ASP A 48 -5.70 -28.47 1.43
C ASP A 48 -5.36 -26.97 1.28
N HIS A 49 -6.28 -26.08 1.68
CA HIS A 49 -6.02 -24.64 1.70
C HIS A 49 -5.62 -24.16 3.10
N VAL A 50 -4.44 -23.52 3.18
CA VAL A 50 -3.90 -22.97 4.43
C VAL A 50 -3.48 -21.51 4.22
N LEU A 51 -3.94 -20.63 5.11
CA LEU A 51 -3.34 -19.31 5.36
C LEU A 51 -2.24 -19.48 6.42
N TYR A 52 -0.97 -19.24 6.07
CA TYR A 52 0.14 -19.35 7.02
C TYR A 52 0.32 -18.05 7.81
N GLU A 53 0.47 -18.17 9.12
CA GLU A 53 1.08 -17.16 9.98
C GLU A 53 2.58 -17.49 10.11
N GLU A 54 3.49 -16.75 9.44
CA GLU A 54 4.93 -16.98 9.62
C GLU A 54 5.45 -16.29 10.86
N ASP A 55 5.98 -17.06 11.79
CA ASP A 55 6.59 -16.57 13.01
C ASP A 55 8.00 -16.03 12.75
N CYS A 56 8.14 -14.71 12.91
CA CYS A 56 9.34 -13.96 12.55
C CYS A 56 9.89 -13.19 13.75
N ILE A 57 11.21 -13.01 13.74
CA ILE A 57 11.91 -12.06 14.59
C ILE A 57 12.39 -10.88 13.77
N GLN A 58 12.17 -9.66 14.26
CA GLN A 58 12.89 -8.45 13.86
C GLN A 58 13.86 -8.04 14.95
N LEU A 59 15.13 -7.86 14.56
CA LEU A 59 16.20 -7.31 15.37
C LEU A 59 16.72 -6.03 14.72
N ALA A 60 16.85 -4.96 15.51
CA ALA A 60 17.48 -3.73 15.06
C ALA A 60 18.40 -3.18 16.15
N LEU A 61 19.56 -2.69 15.73
CA LEU A 61 20.60 -2.16 16.60
C LEU A 61 20.89 -0.70 16.26
N CYS A 62 20.96 0.15 17.28
CA CYS A 62 21.42 1.52 17.14
C CYS A 62 22.51 1.80 18.18
N THR A 63 23.74 2.12 17.75
CA THR A 63 24.79 2.56 18.67
C THR A 63 25.01 4.07 18.56
N GLY A 64 25.60 4.66 19.60
CA GLY A 64 25.82 6.11 19.65
C GLY A 64 24.51 6.92 19.69
N ALA A 65 24.54 8.14 19.15
CA ALA A 65 23.42 9.09 19.16
C ALA A 65 22.65 9.13 17.81
N SER A 66 22.80 8.10 16.96
CA SER A 66 22.19 8.07 15.63
C SER A 66 20.67 7.83 15.72
N ALA A 67 19.91 8.48 14.85
CA ALA A 67 18.49 8.16 14.61
C ALA A 67 18.30 6.90 13.75
N GLN A 68 19.32 6.53 12.98
CA GLN A 68 19.28 5.42 12.04
C GLN A 68 19.91 4.17 12.67
N PRO A 69 19.22 3.02 12.63
CA PRO A 69 19.80 1.75 13.00
C PRO A 69 21.03 1.43 12.15
N GLU A 70 22.10 0.95 12.79
CA GLU A 70 23.34 0.51 12.11
C GLU A 70 23.18 -0.87 11.47
N GLY A 71 22.20 -1.64 11.92
CA GLY A 71 21.90 -2.96 11.39
C GLY A 71 20.48 -3.37 11.74
N MET A 72 19.84 -4.02 10.78
CA MET A 72 18.54 -4.66 10.95
C MET A 72 18.60 -6.07 10.39
N LEU A 73 17.96 -7.01 11.07
CA LEU A 73 17.82 -8.40 10.67
C LEU A 73 16.38 -8.87 10.91
N LEU A 74 15.76 -9.41 9.87
CA LEU A 74 14.56 -10.23 9.95
C LEU A 74 14.98 -11.71 9.84
N LEU A 75 14.50 -12.55 10.75
CA LEU A 75 14.88 -13.96 10.85
C LEU A 75 13.66 -14.79 11.24
N ASN A 76 13.34 -15.83 10.48
CA ASN A 76 12.25 -16.76 10.84
C ASN A 76 12.78 -18.03 11.52
N ALA A 77 11.88 -18.83 12.10
CA ALA A 77 12.20 -20.08 12.81
C ALA A 77 12.96 -21.12 11.95
N ARG A 78 12.91 -21.00 10.63
CA ARG A 78 13.59 -21.90 9.67
C ARG A 78 14.99 -21.41 9.29
N GLY A 79 15.44 -20.28 9.85
CA GLY A 79 16.73 -19.68 9.53
C GLY A 79 16.75 -18.86 8.23
N SER A 80 15.61 -18.66 7.57
CA SER A 80 15.51 -17.71 6.48
C SER A 80 15.68 -16.30 7.03
N ARG A 81 16.48 -15.48 6.34
CA ARG A 81 16.82 -14.14 6.81
C ARG A 81 16.87 -13.10 5.69
N THR A 82 16.55 -11.87 6.06
CA THR A 82 16.80 -10.67 5.26
C THR A 82 17.25 -9.55 6.20
N GLY A 83 17.97 -8.54 5.72
CA GLY A 83 18.49 -7.50 6.61
C GLY A 83 19.10 -6.33 5.86
N SER A 84 19.58 -5.34 6.62
CA SER A 84 20.26 -4.15 6.11
C SER A 84 21.43 -3.76 7.01
N GLY A 85 22.36 -2.97 6.45
CA GLY A 85 23.55 -2.50 7.17
C GLY A 85 24.40 -3.64 7.74
N SER A 86 24.87 -3.47 8.98
CA SER A 86 25.63 -4.50 9.70
C SER A 86 24.81 -5.76 9.99
N GLY A 87 23.47 -5.66 9.99
CA GLY A 87 22.54 -6.76 10.26
C GLY A 87 22.70 -7.96 9.33
N MET A 88 23.08 -7.72 8.08
CA MET A 88 23.31 -8.78 7.09
C MET A 88 24.52 -9.68 7.44
N GLN A 89 25.45 -9.16 8.25
CA GLN A 89 26.70 -9.84 8.62
C GLN A 89 26.59 -10.56 9.98
N TRP A 90 25.49 -10.39 10.72
CA TRP A 90 25.34 -11.03 12.04
C TRP A 90 25.26 -12.54 11.90
N ALA A 91 26.01 -13.26 12.74
CA ALA A 91 25.99 -14.71 12.72
C ALA A 91 24.69 -15.21 13.36
N CYS A 92 23.98 -16.09 12.65
CA CYS A 92 22.66 -16.57 13.03
C CYS A 92 22.67 -18.10 13.15
N ARG A 93 22.03 -18.64 14.18
CA ARG A 93 21.76 -20.07 14.33
C ARG A 93 20.27 -20.26 14.58
N ALA A 94 19.65 -21.19 13.86
CA ALA A 94 18.26 -21.56 14.05
C ALA A 94 18.16 -23.06 14.32
N SER A 95 17.34 -23.43 15.30
CA SER A 95 16.95 -24.81 15.54
C SER A 95 15.46 -24.90 15.83
N SER A 96 14.81 -25.95 15.32
CA SER A 96 13.40 -26.22 15.56
C SER A 96 13.23 -27.60 16.20
N SER A 97 12.14 -27.77 16.93
CA SER A 97 11.72 -28.99 17.59
C SER A 97 10.21 -29.14 17.48
N ALA A 98 9.67 -30.31 17.85
CA ALA A 98 8.22 -30.54 17.91
C ALA A 98 7.48 -29.64 18.91
N HIS A 99 8.20 -28.96 19.81
CA HIS A 99 7.61 -28.12 20.86
C HIS A 99 7.90 -26.63 20.69
N GLY A 100 8.55 -26.23 19.60
CA GLY A 100 8.95 -24.84 19.40
C GLY A 100 10.28 -24.67 18.67
N TRP A 101 10.82 -23.46 18.69
CA TRP A 101 12.07 -23.12 18.00
C TRP A 101 12.99 -22.24 18.86
N THR A 102 14.28 -22.26 18.52
CA THR A 102 15.31 -21.40 19.10
C THR A 102 16.04 -20.66 17.98
N LEU A 103 16.20 -19.36 18.15
CA LEU A 103 17.02 -18.50 17.31
C LEU A 103 18.12 -17.86 18.15
N GLU A 104 19.35 -17.90 17.65
CA GLU A 104 20.48 -17.18 18.23
C GLU A 104 21.10 -16.25 17.20
N VAL A 105 21.38 -15.02 17.63
CA VAL A 105 22.02 -13.99 16.81
C VAL A 105 23.18 -13.39 17.59
N ASP A 106 24.39 -13.50 17.03
CA ASP A 106 25.60 -12.90 17.57
C ASP A 106 25.84 -11.54 16.88
N ILE A 107 25.68 -10.46 17.64
CA ILE A 107 25.80 -9.07 17.19
C ILE A 107 27.17 -8.54 17.64
N PRO A 108 28.14 -8.38 16.71
CA PRO A 108 29.44 -7.81 17.05
C PRO A 108 29.31 -6.32 17.37
N LEU A 109 30.02 -5.86 18.41
CA LEU A 109 30.07 -4.47 18.85
C LEU A 109 31.50 -3.93 18.80
N SER A 110 31.62 -2.61 18.62
CA SER A 110 32.92 -1.95 18.75
C SER A 110 33.36 -1.91 20.21
N ALA A 111 34.67 -1.86 20.45
CA ALA A 111 35.21 -1.78 21.81
C ALA A 111 34.73 -0.54 22.60
N SER A 112 34.35 0.52 21.87
CA SER A 112 33.90 1.81 22.40
C SER A 112 32.39 1.88 22.68
N THR A 113 31.60 0.86 22.35
CA THR A 113 30.15 0.87 22.62
C THR A 113 29.84 0.85 24.12
N GLY A 114 29.48 2.01 24.68
CA GLY A 114 29.09 2.13 26.10
C GLY A 114 27.59 1.89 26.35
N CYS A 115 26.73 2.38 25.45
CA CYS A 115 25.27 2.21 25.46
C CYS A 115 24.78 2.01 24.03
N LEU A 116 23.66 1.29 23.88
CA LEU A 116 23.01 1.08 22.58
C LEU A 116 21.51 0.85 22.73
N GLY A 117 20.75 1.08 21.68
CA GLY A 117 19.36 0.68 21.55
C GLY A 117 19.25 -0.68 20.86
N LEU A 118 18.48 -1.59 21.44
CA LEU A 118 18.16 -2.89 20.85
C LEU A 118 16.64 -3.07 20.77
N SER A 119 16.13 -3.16 19.55
CA SER A 119 14.76 -3.58 19.27
C SER A 119 14.75 -5.08 18.94
N LEU A 120 13.91 -5.84 19.62
CA LEU A 120 13.61 -7.25 19.34
C LEU A 120 12.09 -7.42 19.40
N HIS A 121 11.51 -7.84 18.28
CA HIS A 121 10.10 -8.15 18.14
C HIS A 121 9.94 -9.53 17.54
N ARG A 122 9.16 -10.39 18.19
CA ARG A 122 8.53 -11.55 17.57
C ARG A 122 7.17 -11.10 17.05
N PHE A 123 6.82 -11.48 15.84
CA PHE A 123 5.51 -11.18 15.27
C PHE A 123 5.10 -12.30 14.34
N PHE A 124 3.80 -12.48 14.20
CA PHE A 124 3.24 -13.35 13.18
C PHE A 124 2.98 -12.53 11.92
N ARG A 125 3.54 -12.98 10.80
CA ARG A 125 3.21 -12.45 9.49
C ARG A 125 1.93 -13.14 9.02
N GLY A 126 0.78 -12.51 9.26
CA GLY A 126 -0.55 -13.03 8.90
C GLY A 126 -1.71 -12.25 9.55
N VAL A 127 -2.93 -12.78 9.49
CA VAL A 127 -4.20 -12.06 9.80
C VAL A 127 -4.33 -11.66 11.27
N LYS A 128 -3.78 -12.43 12.23
CA LYS A 128 -4.07 -12.19 13.66
C LYS A 128 -3.12 -11.28 14.43
N GLY A 129 -2.16 -10.62 13.78
CA GLY A 129 -1.53 -9.39 14.30
C GLY A 129 -0.92 -9.44 15.71
N GLU A 130 -0.65 -10.61 16.30
CA GLU A 130 -0.04 -10.68 17.63
C GLU A 130 1.46 -10.36 17.49
N ILE A 131 1.88 -9.25 18.12
CA ILE A 131 3.27 -8.80 18.14
C ILE A 131 3.76 -8.83 19.58
N GLN A 132 4.77 -9.66 19.85
CA GLN A 132 5.43 -9.79 21.15
C GLN A 132 6.83 -9.16 21.10
N GLY A 133 7.09 -8.09 21.85
CA GLY A 133 8.39 -7.40 21.83
C GLY A 133 9.08 -7.33 23.20
N ILE A 134 10.38 -7.03 23.21
CA ILE A 134 11.08 -6.59 24.44
C ILE A 134 10.47 -5.28 24.97
N GLY A 135 9.90 -4.46 24.09
CA GLY A 135 9.14 -3.24 24.42
C GLY A 135 7.67 -3.30 24.01
N SER A 136 6.87 -2.35 24.50
CA SER A 136 5.45 -2.20 24.17
C SER A 136 5.19 -1.56 22.80
N ASN A 137 6.24 -1.14 22.10
CA ASN A 137 6.10 -0.49 20.80
C ASN A 137 5.98 -1.56 19.73
N LEU A 138 5.00 -1.38 18.84
CA LEU A 138 4.88 -2.19 17.63
C LEU A 138 6.14 -1.99 16.75
N PRO A 139 6.51 -2.96 15.91
CA PRO A 139 7.59 -2.84 14.96
C PRO A 139 7.13 -1.90 13.85
N HIS A 140 7.19 -0.59 14.08
CA HIS A 140 7.57 0.50 13.16
C HIS A 140 6.93 1.85 13.56
N PRO A 141 7.57 3.00 13.22
CA PRO A 141 8.92 3.17 12.68
C PRO A 141 9.96 2.58 13.59
N GLN A 142 11.12 2.20 13.06
CA GLN A 142 12.32 1.98 13.87
C GLN A 142 12.76 3.32 14.46
N ILE A 143 11.94 3.87 15.36
CA ILE A 143 12.22 5.07 16.13
C ILE A 143 13.23 4.63 17.18
N ALA A 144 14.52 4.82 16.88
CA ALA A 144 15.62 4.38 17.72
C ALA A 144 15.47 4.88 19.16
N SER A 145 14.93 6.09 19.38
CA SER A 145 14.72 6.62 20.73
C SER A 145 13.71 5.82 21.56
N ARG A 146 12.86 5.01 20.92
CA ARG A 146 11.90 4.11 21.55
C ARG A 146 12.45 2.71 21.83
N PHE A 147 13.69 2.43 21.43
CA PHE A 147 14.30 1.13 21.67
C PHE A 147 14.61 0.94 23.17
N PRO A 148 14.47 -0.28 23.69
CA PRO A 148 15.14 -0.69 24.92
C PRO A 148 16.63 -0.33 24.85
N CYS A 149 17.12 0.46 25.82
CA CYS A 149 18.53 0.83 25.89
C CYS A 149 19.29 -0.19 26.74
N LEU A 150 20.32 -0.81 26.15
CA LEU A 150 21.27 -1.67 26.82
C LEU A 150 22.50 -0.85 27.22
N VAL A 151 22.84 -0.91 28.51
CA VAL A 151 23.98 -0.21 29.09
C VAL A 151 25.07 -1.24 29.36
N LEU A 152 26.17 -1.19 28.60
CA LEU A 152 27.19 -2.26 28.58
C LEU A 152 28.42 -1.92 29.42
N LYS A 153 28.86 -0.66 29.36
CA LYS A 153 30.05 -0.17 30.09
C LYS A 153 29.83 1.28 30.47
N THR A 154 29.74 1.59 31.77
CA THR A 154 29.60 2.99 32.20
C THR A 154 30.37 3.30 33.48
N GLY A 155 31.05 4.45 33.49
CA GLY A 155 31.53 5.09 34.73
C GLY A 155 30.45 5.90 35.46
N ARG A 156 29.21 5.91 34.94
CA ARG A 156 28.01 6.56 35.51
C ARG A 156 26.96 5.52 35.92
N ARG A 157 25.90 5.93 36.62
CA ARG A 157 24.74 5.06 36.90
C ARG A 157 24.01 4.71 35.61
N ALA A 158 23.63 3.44 35.43
CA ALA A 158 23.05 2.94 34.19
C ALA A 158 21.83 3.74 33.69
N ARG A 159 20.92 4.14 34.60
CA ARG A 159 19.75 4.95 34.26
C ARG A 159 20.13 6.29 33.62
N GLN A 160 21.14 6.98 34.15
CA GLN A 160 21.59 8.26 33.60
C GLN A 160 22.18 8.10 32.20
N SER A 161 22.93 7.02 31.95
CA SER A 161 23.49 6.73 30.63
C SER A 161 22.40 6.39 29.62
N ALA A 162 21.39 5.61 30.02
CA ALA A 162 20.24 5.31 29.18
C ALA A 162 19.41 6.55 28.85
N ASP A 163 19.17 7.43 29.83
CA ASP A 163 18.44 8.69 29.63
C ASP A 163 19.22 9.66 28.73
N ALA A 164 20.55 9.74 28.90
CA ALA A 164 21.42 10.53 28.04
C ALA A 164 21.42 10.01 26.60
N TRP A 165 21.50 8.69 26.41
CA TRP A 165 21.42 8.03 25.11
C TRP A 165 20.09 8.34 24.42
N ARG A 166 18.95 8.12 25.10
CA ARG A 166 17.61 8.42 24.55
C ARG A 166 17.48 9.88 24.15
N LYS A 167 17.90 10.81 25.02
CA LYS A 167 17.86 12.25 24.73
C LYS A 167 18.66 12.59 23.48
N ALA A 168 19.86 12.02 23.33
CA ALA A 168 20.71 12.26 22.17
C ALA A 168 20.10 11.72 20.88
N VAL A 169 19.56 10.49 20.91
CA VAL A 169 18.89 9.88 19.75
C VAL A 169 17.61 10.63 19.37
N THR A 170 16.76 11.00 20.34
CA THR A 170 15.57 11.83 20.06
C THR A 170 15.94 13.17 19.45
N ALA A 171 17.01 13.82 19.94
CA ALA A 171 17.48 15.07 19.36
C ALA A 171 17.96 14.88 17.91
N HIS A 172 18.66 13.78 17.61
CA HIS A 172 19.08 13.47 16.25
C HIS A 172 17.91 13.12 15.32
N GLU A 173 16.90 12.39 15.81
CA GLU A 173 15.65 12.10 15.07
C GLU A 173 14.94 13.39 14.70
N GLN A 174 14.72 14.28 15.67
CA GLN A 174 14.07 15.57 15.45
C GLN A 174 14.88 16.47 14.52
N ALA A 175 16.20 16.50 14.65
CA ALA A 175 17.07 17.28 13.76
C ALA A 175 17.00 16.77 12.31
N THR A 176 16.99 15.44 12.12
CA THR A 176 16.85 14.82 10.80
C THR A 176 15.50 15.14 10.19
N GLU A 177 14.42 14.99 10.95
CA GLU A 177 13.06 15.31 10.50
C GLU A 177 12.94 16.80 10.14
N ASN A 178 13.41 17.70 11.01
CA ASN A 178 13.41 19.15 10.77
C ASN A 178 14.18 19.51 9.50
N ALA A 179 15.37 18.93 9.28
CA ALA A 179 16.17 19.18 8.09
C ALA A 179 15.43 18.77 6.80
N ILE A 180 14.70 17.64 6.81
CA ILE A 180 13.88 17.21 5.68
C ILE A 180 12.70 18.17 5.48
N VAL A 181 12.00 18.53 6.55
CA VAL A 181 10.87 19.48 6.49
C VAL A 181 11.32 20.84 5.97
N GLU A 182 12.46 21.36 6.42
CA GLU A 182 13.05 22.61 5.93
C GLU A 182 13.40 22.52 4.44
N SER A 183 14.04 21.42 4.01
CA SER A 183 14.39 21.18 2.61
C SER A 183 13.15 21.14 1.71
N VAL A 184 12.12 20.38 2.10
CA VAL A 184 10.87 20.30 1.33
C VAL A 184 10.12 21.63 1.36
N SER A 185 10.08 22.33 2.50
CA SER A 185 9.47 23.66 2.61
C SER A 185 10.14 24.68 1.70
N ALA A 186 11.48 24.62 1.58
CA ALA A 186 12.21 25.47 0.64
C ALA A 186 11.83 25.19 -0.82
N ARG A 187 11.61 23.92 -1.18
CA ARG A 187 11.07 23.55 -2.51
C ARG A 187 9.63 24.03 -2.69
N LEU A 188 8.79 23.92 -1.68
CA LEU A 188 7.38 24.35 -1.75
C LEU A 188 7.23 25.85 -2.03
N LYS A 189 8.17 26.70 -1.57
CA LYS A 189 8.19 28.14 -1.92
C LYS A 189 8.32 28.41 -3.42
N LYS A 190 8.81 27.46 -4.23
CA LYS A 190 8.85 27.60 -5.69
C LYS A 190 7.45 27.69 -6.31
N ALA A 191 6.43 27.15 -5.66
CA ALA A 191 5.05 27.23 -6.13
C ALA A 191 4.48 28.67 -6.13
N ASP A 192 5.11 29.58 -5.38
CA ASP A 192 4.72 30.99 -5.29
C ASP A 192 5.45 31.87 -6.35
N GLN A 193 6.29 31.26 -7.21
CA GLN A 193 6.99 31.99 -8.28
C GLN A 193 6.01 32.44 -9.38
N PRO A 194 6.26 33.59 -10.05
CA PRO A 194 5.48 34.00 -11.21
C PRO A 194 5.55 32.97 -12.36
N GLY A 195 4.45 32.80 -13.10
CA GLY A 195 4.40 31.93 -14.29
C GLY A 195 3.97 30.49 -14.02
N VAL A 196 3.75 30.09 -12.76
CA VAL A 196 3.16 28.78 -12.46
C VAL A 196 1.68 28.77 -12.85
N PRO A 197 1.21 27.81 -13.66
CA PRO A 197 -0.19 27.77 -14.05
C PRO A 197 -1.13 27.67 -12.84
N ASP A 198 -2.00 28.66 -12.69
CA ASP A 198 -3.08 28.62 -11.68
C ASP A 198 -4.26 27.77 -12.14
N ASN A 199 -4.50 27.73 -13.45
CA ASN A 199 -5.59 27.01 -14.06
C ASN A 199 -5.16 25.59 -14.48
N PHE A 200 -5.37 24.63 -13.60
CA PHE A 200 -5.09 23.22 -13.86
C PHE A 200 -6.00 22.61 -14.94
N THR A 201 -7.17 23.18 -15.22
CA THR A 201 -8.06 22.70 -16.28
C THR A 201 -7.42 22.86 -17.65
N THR A 202 -6.95 24.06 -17.99
CA THR A 202 -6.29 24.32 -19.29
C THR A 202 -5.04 23.46 -19.44
N LEU A 203 -4.22 23.39 -18.40
CA LEU A 203 -3.00 22.57 -18.42
C LEU A 203 -3.32 21.09 -18.64
N SER A 204 -4.30 20.54 -17.92
CA SER A 204 -4.70 19.13 -18.06
C SER A 204 -5.15 18.80 -19.47
N ARG A 205 -5.91 19.70 -20.12
CA ARG A 205 -6.34 19.54 -21.52
C ARG A 205 -5.14 19.47 -22.47
N THR A 206 -4.23 20.43 -22.37
CA THR A 206 -3.01 20.47 -23.21
C THR A 206 -2.14 19.23 -23.01
N LEU A 207 -1.95 18.77 -21.77
CA LEU A 207 -1.18 17.56 -21.51
C LEU A 207 -1.89 16.30 -22.03
N ALA A 208 -3.22 16.23 -21.95
CA ALA A 208 -4.00 15.14 -22.49
C ALA A 208 -3.92 15.08 -24.02
N GLU A 209 -4.04 16.21 -24.72
CA GLU A 209 -3.85 16.32 -26.17
C GLU A 209 -2.46 15.82 -26.60
N ARG A 210 -1.40 16.24 -25.88
CA ARG A 210 -0.04 15.74 -26.12
C ARG A 210 0.09 14.24 -25.90
N ARG A 211 -0.58 13.70 -24.88
CA ARG A 211 -0.55 12.28 -24.57
C ARG A 211 -1.28 11.44 -25.61
N PHE A 212 -2.39 11.95 -26.16
CA PHE A 212 -3.13 11.31 -27.27
C PHE A 212 -2.28 11.16 -28.52
N ALA A 213 -1.40 12.11 -28.82
CA ALA A 213 -0.47 12.04 -29.95
C ALA A 213 0.63 10.97 -29.78
N ARG A 214 0.73 10.32 -28.60
CA ARG A 214 1.70 9.25 -28.34
C ARG A 214 1.04 7.89 -28.39
N GLU A 215 1.76 6.95 -28.99
CA GLU A 215 1.40 5.53 -29.03
C GLU A 215 1.31 4.93 -27.61
N ILE A 216 0.59 3.81 -27.51
CA ILE A 216 0.53 3.01 -26.30
C ILE A 216 1.76 2.11 -26.29
N ASN A 217 2.58 2.21 -25.24
CA ASN A 217 3.64 1.25 -25.01
C ASN A 217 3.03 -0.04 -24.44
N PRO A 218 3.29 -1.22 -25.03
CA PRO A 218 2.67 -2.48 -24.63
C PRO A 218 3.22 -3.05 -23.31
N ASN A 219 4.24 -2.44 -22.71
CA ASN A 219 4.81 -2.86 -21.43
C ASN A 219 3.78 -2.74 -20.30
N GLU A 220 3.65 -3.79 -19.49
CA GLU A 220 2.74 -3.84 -18.34
C GLU A 220 2.80 -2.59 -17.45
N SER A 221 4.00 -2.17 -17.04
CA SER A 221 4.13 -1.07 -16.08
C SER A 221 3.65 0.25 -16.68
N PHE A 222 3.78 0.41 -18.01
CA PHE A 222 3.17 1.52 -18.73
C PHE A 222 1.64 1.40 -18.78
N LEU A 223 1.10 0.22 -19.08
CA LEU A 223 -0.35 0.02 -19.13
C LEU A 223 -1.00 0.31 -17.77
N CYS A 224 -0.44 -0.24 -16.69
CA CYS A 224 -0.96 -0.09 -15.32
C CYS A 224 -0.83 1.34 -14.80
N TRP A 225 0.36 1.94 -14.92
CA TRP A 225 0.69 3.17 -14.18
C TRP A 225 0.66 4.43 -15.03
N ASN A 226 0.61 4.31 -16.36
CA ASN A 226 0.55 5.44 -17.27
C ASN A 226 -0.77 5.44 -18.06
N GLU A 227 -1.01 4.42 -18.88
CA GLU A 227 -2.20 4.35 -19.75
C GLU A 227 -3.50 4.33 -18.95
N ALA A 228 -3.61 3.48 -17.93
CA ALA A 228 -4.83 3.41 -17.12
C ALA A 228 -5.12 4.75 -16.40
N HIS A 229 -4.08 5.39 -15.85
CA HIS A 229 -4.23 6.69 -15.21
C HIS A 229 -4.57 7.81 -16.20
N PHE A 230 -4.03 7.74 -17.42
CA PHE A 230 -4.42 8.64 -18.50
C PHE A 230 -5.90 8.49 -18.84
N GLN A 231 -6.40 7.26 -18.99
CA GLN A 231 -7.81 7.01 -19.27
C GLN A 231 -8.71 7.55 -18.15
N HIS A 232 -8.33 7.38 -16.87
CA HIS A 232 -9.03 8.02 -15.74
C HIS A 232 -9.06 9.55 -15.85
N ALA A 233 -7.92 10.16 -16.21
CA ALA A 233 -7.81 11.60 -16.34
C ALA A 233 -8.71 12.14 -17.45
N VAL A 234 -8.85 11.42 -18.56
CA VAL A 234 -9.73 11.82 -19.66
C VAL A 234 -11.21 11.70 -19.29
N ILE A 235 -11.60 10.64 -18.56
CA ILE A 235 -12.97 10.57 -18.00
C ILE A 235 -13.21 11.73 -17.02
N ASN A 236 -12.19 12.11 -16.23
CA ASN A 236 -12.27 13.29 -15.38
C ASN A 236 -12.40 14.60 -16.19
N LEU A 237 -11.73 14.73 -17.34
CA LEU A 237 -11.89 15.90 -18.21
C LEU A 237 -13.32 16.03 -18.74
N TRP A 238 -13.96 14.91 -19.09
CA TRP A 238 -15.39 14.90 -19.40
C TRP A 238 -16.24 15.33 -18.18
N ASP A 239 -15.98 14.80 -16.97
CA ASP A 239 -16.68 15.23 -15.73
C ASP A 239 -16.56 16.75 -15.48
N ILE A 240 -15.39 17.33 -15.80
CA ILE A 240 -15.04 18.74 -15.54
C ILE A 240 -15.67 19.68 -16.58
N THR A 241 -15.70 19.26 -17.84
CA THR A 241 -16.00 20.13 -18.99
C THR A 241 -17.36 19.86 -19.63
N GLY A 242 -17.93 18.68 -19.44
CA GLY A 242 -19.07 18.18 -20.19
C GLY A 242 -18.77 17.88 -21.67
N ASP A 243 -17.52 18.03 -22.11
CA ASP A 243 -17.13 17.83 -23.50
C ASP A 243 -17.04 16.33 -23.80
N ARG A 244 -18.05 15.85 -24.53
CA ARG A 244 -18.20 14.45 -24.94
C ARG A 244 -17.01 13.92 -25.74
N SER A 245 -16.28 14.77 -26.47
CA SER A 245 -15.16 14.34 -27.32
C SER A 245 -14.08 13.62 -26.51
N TRP A 246 -13.90 13.94 -25.23
CA TRP A 246 -12.98 13.22 -24.33
C TRP A 246 -13.32 11.74 -24.21
N LEU A 247 -14.61 11.38 -24.12
CA LEU A 247 -15.03 9.98 -24.03
C LEU A 247 -14.83 9.25 -25.37
N GLU A 248 -15.03 9.93 -26.49
CA GLU A 248 -14.86 9.37 -27.84
C GLU A 248 -13.39 9.10 -28.16
N LEU A 249 -12.50 10.02 -27.77
CA LEU A 249 -11.05 9.88 -27.92
C LEU A 249 -10.49 8.66 -27.19
N LEU A 250 -11.16 8.16 -26.14
CA LEU A 250 -10.76 6.95 -25.43
C LEU A 250 -11.05 5.66 -26.18
N ILE A 251 -12.04 5.62 -27.06
CA ILE A 251 -12.47 4.39 -27.76
C ILE A 251 -11.31 3.67 -28.46
N PRO A 252 -10.52 4.31 -29.35
CA PRO A 252 -9.42 3.63 -30.01
C PRO A 252 -8.32 3.17 -29.04
N ARG A 253 -8.12 3.89 -27.92
CA ARG A 253 -7.13 3.53 -26.91
C ARG A 253 -7.55 2.31 -26.09
N ILE A 254 -8.81 2.27 -25.65
CA ILE A 254 -9.38 1.11 -24.95
C ILE A 254 -9.30 -0.12 -25.86
N GLN A 255 -9.63 0.02 -27.15
CA GLN A 255 -9.53 -1.07 -28.11
C GLN A 255 -8.08 -1.57 -28.26
N ALA A 256 -7.11 -0.66 -28.34
CA ALA A 256 -5.69 -1.03 -28.38
C ALA A 256 -5.21 -1.70 -27.08
N VAL A 257 -5.73 -1.32 -25.91
CA VAL A 257 -5.41 -2.01 -24.66
C VAL A 257 -5.92 -3.46 -24.66
N TRP A 258 -7.11 -3.73 -25.20
CA TRP A 258 -7.65 -5.08 -25.32
C TRP A 258 -6.82 -6.00 -26.22
N THR A 259 -6.15 -5.48 -27.25
CA THR A 259 -5.26 -6.29 -28.10
C THR A 259 -3.96 -6.72 -27.39
N LEU A 260 -3.71 -6.20 -26.19
CA LEU A 260 -2.54 -6.49 -25.38
C LEU A 260 -2.80 -7.54 -24.28
N THR A 261 -4.00 -8.11 -24.23
CA THR A 261 -4.29 -9.26 -23.34
C THR A 261 -3.44 -10.49 -23.74
N GLY A 262 -3.30 -11.44 -22.81
CA GLY A 262 -2.61 -12.70 -23.03
C GLY A 262 -3.17 -13.48 -24.20
N GLU A 263 -4.49 -13.67 -24.23
CA GLU A 263 -5.23 -14.30 -25.33
C GLU A 263 -5.04 -13.60 -26.67
N ALA A 264 -5.20 -12.28 -26.74
CA ALA A 264 -5.06 -11.53 -27.99
C ALA A 264 -3.64 -11.62 -28.57
N ARG A 265 -2.63 -11.70 -27.71
CA ARG A 265 -1.21 -11.85 -28.11
C ARG A 265 -0.79 -13.31 -28.31
N GLY A 266 -1.60 -14.29 -27.92
CA GLY A 266 -1.17 -15.68 -27.81
C GLY A 266 -0.04 -15.90 -26.79
N ALA A 267 0.16 -14.96 -25.87
CA ALA A 267 1.22 -15.02 -24.86
C ALA A 267 0.82 -15.97 -23.74
N LYS A 268 1.68 -16.94 -23.40
CA LYS A 268 1.41 -17.88 -22.30
C LYS A 268 1.64 -17.22 -20.96
N ASP A 269 0.69 -17.38 -20.06
CA ASP A 269 0.85 -17.04 -18.65
C ASP A 269 1.91 -17.95 -18.00
N ALA A 270 2.85 -17.37 -17.25
CA ALA A 270 3.96 -18.12 -16.65
C ALA A 270 3.52 -19.15 -15.58
N MET A 271 2.36 -18.97 -14.96
CA MET A 271 1.80 -19.92 -14.00
C MET A 271 0.94 -20.98 -14.68
N TRP A 272 0.03 -20.57 -15.55
CA TRP A 272 -0.99 -21.45 -16.14
C TRP A 272 -0.53 -22.14 -17.42
N GLY A 273 0.59 -21.69 -18.02
CA GLY A 273 1.19 -22.28 -19.22
C GLY A 273 0.37 -22.12 -20.50
N LYS A 274 -0.71 -21.32 -20.46
CA LYS A 274 -1.62 -21.04 -21.58
C LYS A 274 -1.96 -19.55 -21.64
N PRO A 275 -2.39 -19.02 -22.79
CA PRO A 275 -2.94 -17.66 -22.85
C PRO A 275 -4.19 -17.53 -21.98
N THR A 276 -4.32 -16.40 -21.29
CA THR A 276 -5.48 -16.09 -20.42
C THR A 276 -6.11 -14.74 -20.83
N PRO A 277 -7.36 -14.43 -20.42
CA PRO A 277 -8.08 -13.28 -20.94
C PRO A 277 -7.56 -11.92 -20.45
N THR A 278 -6.53 -11.89 -19.60
CA THR A 278 -6.03 -10.68 -18.93
C THR A 278 -4.59 -10.33 -19.34
N TRP A 279 -4.05 -9.24 -18.77
CA TRP A 279 -2.67 -8.79 -18.92
C TRP A 279 -1.78 -9.38 -17.83
N TYR A 280 -0.46 -9.42 -18.07
CA TYR A 280 0.50 -10.11 -17.22
C TYR A 280 1.45 -9.15 -16.52
N ASN A 281 1.83 -9.48 -15.29
CA ASN A 281 2.87 -8.81 -14.52
C ASN A 281 4.26 -9.23 -15.02
N ASP A 282 4.61 -8.76 -16.22
CA ASP A 282 5.84 -9.13 -16.94
C ASP A 282 7.12 -8.77 -16.19
N THR A 283 7.09 -7.75 -15.34
CA THR A 283 8.27 -7.27 -14.59
C THR A 283 8.58 -8.12 -13.36
N GLU A 284 7.56 -8.69 -12.71
CA GLU A 284 7.77 -9.50 -11.50
C GLU A 284 7.63 -11.00 -11.72
N THR A 285 6.63 -11.46 -12.48
CA THR A 285 6.21 -12.88 -12.49
C THR A 285 5.97 -13.48 -13.86
N GLY A 286 5.65 -12.66 -14.88
CA GLY A 286 5.15 -13.12 -16.17
C GLY A 286 3.77 -13.78 -16.10
N ALA A 287 3.05 -13.63 -14.99
CA ALA A 287 1.72 -14.20 -14.77
C ALA A 287 0.67 -13.09 -14.58
N ALA A 288 -0.57 -13.43 -14.87
CA ALA A 288 -1.75 -12.67 -14.51
C ALA A 288 -1.80 -12.48 -12.99
N CYS A 289 -2.13 -11.26 -12.56
CA CYS A 289 -2.41 -10.97 -11.16
C CYS A 289 -3.47 -9.89 -11.04
N THR A 290 -4.17 -9.91 -9.89
CA THR A 290 -5.26 -8.97 -9.56
C THR A 290 -4.88 -7.50 -9.75
N LEU A 291 -3.65 -7.12 -9.38
CA LEU A 291 -3.14 -5.75 -9.55
C LEU A 291 -3.20 -5.28 -11.01
N VAL A 292 -2.60 -6.05 -11.92
CA VAL A 292 -2.46 -5.65 -13.32
C VAL A 292 -3.82 -5.66 -14.01
N SER A 293 -4.59 -6.74 -13.82
CA SER A 293 -5.95 -6.86 -14.34
C SER A 293 -6.83 -5.70 -13.87
N GLY A 294 -6.80 -5.41 -12.56
CA GLY A 294 -7.62 -4.39 -11.93
C GLY A 294 -7.24 -2.96 -12.36
N ALA A 295 -5.95 -2.62 -12.31
CA ALA A 295 -5.47 -1.29 -12.67
C ALA A 295 -5.83 -0.91 -14.11
N ILE A 296 -5.68 -1.84 -15.05
CA ILE A 296 -5.99 -1.63 -16.47
C ILE A 296 -7.51 -1.61 -16.71
N LEU A 297 -8.25 -2.52 -16.08
CA LEU A 297 -9.70 -2.68 -16.32
C LEU A 297 -10.54 -1.59 -15.62
N TRP A 298 -10.05 -0.99 -14.54
CA TRP A 298 -10.78 0.04 -13.80
C TRP A 298 -11.24 1.24 -14.64
N PRO A 299 -10.37 1.97 -15.38
CA PRO A 299 -10.83 3.09 -16.20
C PRO A 299 -11.78 2.65 -17.32
N ILE A 300 -11.57 1.46 -17.90
CA ILE A 300 -12.41 0.91 -18.96
C ILE A 300 -13.84 0.67 -18.44
N THR A 301 -13.97 0.01 -17.30
CA THR A 301 -15.27 -0.27 -16.68
C THR A 301 -15.96 0.99 -16.14
N ARG A 302 -15.19 1.96 -15.65
CA ARG A 302 -15.72 3.29 -15.32
C ARG A 302 -16.29 3.98 -16.57
N TRP A 303 -15.56 3.98 -17.69
CA TRP A 303 -16.03 4.56 -18.96
C TRP A 303 -17.31 3.86 -19.44
N MET A 304 -17.34 2.52 -19.42
CA MET A 304 -18.54 1.75 -19.79
C MET A 304 -19.74 2.15 -18.94
N ARG A 305 -19.56 2.26 -17.61
CA ARG A 305 -20.63 2.68 -16.69
C ARG A 305 -21.12 4.08 -17.00
N THR A 306 -20.20 5.03 -17.16
CA THR A 306 -20.53 6.41 -17.53
C THR A 306 -21.36 6.47 -18.82
N VAL A 307 -20.96 5.76 -19.87
CA VAL A 307 -21.68 5.75 -21.15
C VAL A 307 -23.06 5.11 -21.04
N LEU A 308 -23.19 4.03 -20.27
CA LEU A 308 -24.43 3.25 -20.20
C LEU A 308 -25.46 3.84 -19.23
N GLU A 309 -25.04 4.59 -18.22
CA GLU A 309 -25.95 5.24 -17.24
C GLU A 309 -26.46 6.61 -17.70
N ILE A 310 -25.79 7.27 -18.66
CA ILE A 310 -26.12 8.64 -19.07
C ILE A 310 -26.88 8.63 -20.41
N PRO A 311 -28.16 9.04 -20.45
CA PRO A 311 -28.97 8.99 -21.67
C PRO A 311 -28.38 9.76 -22.86
N ALA A 312 -27.69 10.88 -22.60
CA ALA A 312 -27.05 11.71 -23.62
C ALA A 312 -25.85 11.03 -24.33
N LEU A 313 -25.39 9.88 -23.83
CA LEU A 313 -24.30 9.08 -24.41
C LEU A 313 -24.80 7.75 -25.03
N SER A 314 -26.11 7.62 -25.22
CA SER A 314 -26.75 6.36 -25.64
C SER A 314 -26.26 5.82 -26.99
N ASP A 315 -25.75 6.66 -27.89
CA ASP A 315 -25.16 6.26 -29.15
C ASP A 315 -23.74 5.68 -29.02
N LEU A 316 -23.04 5.93 -27.90
CA LEU A 316 -21.80 5.22 -27.55
C LEU A 316 -22.07 3.87 -26.87
N ALA A 317 -23.31 3.60 -26.43
CA ALA A 317 -23.68 2.38 -25.72
C ALA A 317 -23.36 1.08 -26.49
N PRO A 318 -23.57 0.97 -27.82
CA PRO A 318 -23.18 -0.23 -28.57
C PRO A 318 -21.68 -0.52 -28.48
N THR A 319 -20.84 0.50 -28.41
CA THR A 319 -19.39 0.35 -28.22
C THR A 319 -19.07 -0.15 -26.81
N ALA A 320 -19.68 0.45 -25.77
CA ALA A 320 -19.49 0.00 -24.39
C ALA A 320 -19.93 -1.45 -24.17
N ARG A 321 -21.08 -1.86 -24.73
CA ARG A 321 -21.60 -3.23 -24.56
C ARG A 321 -20.67 -4.31 -25.12
N LYS A 322 -19.86 -4.01 -26.14
CA LYS A 322 -18.88 -4.97 -26.71
C LYS A 322 -17.81 -5.40 -25.71
N TRP A 323 -17.54 -4.61 -24.68
CA TRP A 323 -16.49 -4.88 -23.69
C TRP A 323 -17.02 -5.47 -22.38
N ILE A 324 -18.34 -5.62 -22.22
CA ILE A 324 -18.94 -6.19 -21.00
C ILE A 324 -18.49 -7.65 -20.81
N GLU A 325 -18.67 -8.50 -21.83
CA GLU A 325 -18.30 -9.91 -21.74
C GLU A 325 -16.77 -10.09 -21.56
N PRO A 326 -15.89 -9.44 -22.35
CA PRO A 326 -14.45 -9.47 -22.10
C PRO A 326 -14.06 -9.03 -20.67
N ALA A 327 -14.69 -7.98 -20.15
CA ALA A 327 -14.44 -7.51 -18.78
C ALA A 327 -14.86 -8.55 -17.73
N CYS A 328 -16.01 -9.21 -17.91
CA CYS A 328 -16.41 -10.31 -17.03
C CYS A 328 -15.37 -11.45 -17.07
N ARG A 329 -14.92 -11.87 -18.26
CA ARG A 329 -13.91 -12.93 -18.39
C ARG A 329 -12.59 -12.60 -17.67
N VAL A 330 -12.17 -11.34 -17.67
CA VAL A 330 -10.98 -10.90 -16.91
C VAL A 330 -11.21 -11.01 -15.41
N LEU A 331 -12.38 -10.60 -14.90
CA LEU A 331 -12.71 -10.69 -13.48
C LEU A 331 -12.88 -12.13 -13.02
N ASP A 332 -13.68 -12.92 -13.75
CA ASP A 332 -13.97 -14.33 -13.47
C ASP A 332 -12.71 -15.20 -13.53
N PHE A 333 -11.68 -14.80 -14.27
CA PHE A 333 -10.39 -15.49 -14.29
C PHE A 333 -9.72 -15.51 -12.90
N HIS A 334 -9.94 -14.50 -12.07
CA HIS A 334 -9.41 -14.42 -10.72
C HIS A 334 -10.31 -15.08 -9.67
N ASP A 335 -11.47 -15.62 -10.03
CA ASP A 335 -12.37 -16.27 -9.07
C ASP A 335 -11.73 -17.43 -8.27
N PRO A 336 -10.87 -18.28 -8.85
CA PRO A 336 -10.15 -19.30 -8.08
C PRO A 336 -9.22 -18.75 -7.00
N GLU A 337 -8.90 -17.45 -7.03
CA GLU A 337 -8.08 -16.78 -6.04
C GLU A 337 -8.92 -16.25 -4.86
N TRP A 338 -10.25 -16.16 -5.00
CA TRP A 338 -11.14 -15.63 -3.99
C TRP A 338 -11.24 -16.53 -2.76
N ILE A 339 -11.20 -15.92 -1.57
CA ILE A 339 -11.53 -16.56 -0.31
C ILE A 339 -12.57 -15.75 0.46
N ASP A 340 -13.49 -16.47 1.09
CA ASP A 340 -14.41 -15.92 2.08
C ASP A 340 -13.83 -16.09 3.48
N LEU A 341 -13.92 -15.04 4.30
CA LEU A 341 -13.49 -15.05 5.69
C LEU A 341 -14.69 -15.31 6.62
N PRO A 342 -14.48 -15.95 7.79
CA PRO A 342 -15.59 -16.33 8.69
C PRO A 342 -16.47 -15.18 9.19
N ASP A 343 -15.97 -13.93 9.16
CA ASP A 343 -16.71 -12.74 9.58
C ASP A 343 -17.55 -12.12 8.45
N GLY A 344 -17.63 -12.78 7.30
CA GLY A 344 -18.36 -12.31 6.12
C GLY A 344 -17.62 -11.21 5.35
N SER A 345 -16.35 -10.98 5.65
CA SER A 345 -15.40 -10.30 4.77
C SER A 345 -14.76 -11.31 3.81
N GLY A 346 -13.91 -10.85 2.89
CA GLY A 346 -13.30 -11.69 1.86
C GLY A 346 -12.25 -10.92 1.08
N MET A 347 -11.49 -11.62 0.23
CA MET A 347 -10.43 -11.07 -0.62
C MET A 347 -9.88 -12.11 -1.59
N HIS A 348 -9.08 -11.68 -2.57
CA HIS A 348 -8.27 -12.59 -3.38
C HIS A 348 -6.93 -12.89 -2.71
N LEU A 349 -6.38 -14.06 -3.04
CA LEU A 349 -5.00 -14.45 -2.71
C LEU A 349 -4.11 -14.30 -3.95
N GLU A 350 -2.86 -13.87 -3.79
CA GLU A 350 -1.97 -13.77 -4.95
C GLU A 350 -1.38 -15.11 -5.35
N PRO A 351 -1.50 -15.50 -6.63
CA PRO A 351 -0.89 -16.71 -7.13
C PRO A 351 0.63 -16.52 -7.31
N TYR A 352 1.47 -17.06 -6.42
CA TYR A 352 2.94 -17.02 -6.58
C TYR A 352 3.59 -18.41 -6.67
N ASN A 353 4.46 -18.58 -7.69
CA ASN A 353 5.39 -19.72 -7.85
C ASN A 353 6.86 -19.36 -7.51
N LYS A 354 7.13 -18.26 -6.79
CA LYS A 354 8.50 -17.77 -6.54
C LYS A 354 9.28 -18.59 -5.48
N GLY A 355 9.91 -19.68 -5.92
CA GLY A 355 11.24 -20.11 -5.46
C GLY A 355 11.41 -20.58 -4.00
N PRO A 356 12.62 -21.05 -3.61
CA PRO A 356 12.84 -22.01 -2.51
C PRO A 356 12.76 -21.44 -1.08
N GLN A 357 11.96 -20.40 -0.84
CA GLN A 357 11.41 -20.13 0.49
C GLN A 357 10.08 -20.89 0.64
N ARG A 358 10.22 -22.22 0.72
CA ARG A 358 9.17 -23.22 0.98
C ARG A 358 8.48 -22.86 2.32
N VAL A 359 7.15 -22.94 2.46
CA VAL A 359 6.34 -24.16 2.36
C VAL A 359 4.91 -23.78 1.95
N TYR A 360 4.60 -24.01 0.69
CA TYR A 360 3.31 -24.57 0.28
C TYR A 360 3.67 -25.76 -0.61
N PRO A 361 3.21 -26.98 -0.34
CA PRO A 361 3.64 -28.15 -1.11
C PRO A 361 3.23 -28.11 -2.59
N ARG A 362 2.38 -27.14 -3.00
CA ARG A 362 2.09 -26.76 -4.39
C ARG A 362 1.71 -25.26 -4.43
N GLY A 363 2.46 -24.40 -5.14
CA GLY A 363 2.08 -23.02 -5.51
C GLY A 363 1.36 -22.18 -4.43
N GLY A 364 2.09 -21.70 -3.43
CA GLY A 364 1.51 -21.03 -2.27
C GLY A 364 0.98 -19.63 -2.51
N SER A 365 -0.30 -19.40 -2.22
CA SER A 365 -0.91 -18.09 -2.32
C SER A 365 -0.72 -17.26 -1.05
N ARG A 366 -0.34 -15.97 -1.19
CA ARG A 366 -0.25 -15.01 -0.07
C ARG A 366 -1.47 -14.09 -0.04
N ILE A 367 -1.82 -13.56 1.13
CA ILE A 367 -2.80 -12.47 1.22
C ILE A 367 -2.34 -11.34 0.30
N ASN A 368 -3.26 -10.89 -0.54
CA ASN A 368 -3.01 -9.82 -1.47
C ASN A 368 -2.79 -8.49 -0.72
N PRO A 369 -1.75 -7.70 -1.04
CA PRO A 369 -1.66 -6.32 -0.59
C PRO A 369 -2.96 -5.56 -0.89
N LEU A 370 -3.36 -4.65 0.00
CA LEU A 370 -4.66 -3.97 -0.07
C LEU A 370 -4.85 -3.23 -1.39
N ASN A 371 -3.81 -2.54 -1.87
CA ASN A 371 -3.88 -1.79 -3.11
C ASN A 371 -4.17 -2.71 -4.32
N ARG A 372 -3.51 -3.88 -4.38
CA ARG A 372 -3.69 -4.88 -5.44
C ARG A 372 -5.11 -5.44 -5.41
N GLU A 373 -5.64 -5.73 -4.23
CA GLU A 373 -7.01 -6.20 -4.05
C GLU A 373 -8.05 -5.17 -4.54
N PHE A 374 -7.89 -3.92 -4.12
CA PHE A 374 -8.88 -2.89 -4.44
C PHE A 374 -8.78 -2.40 -5.88
N PHE A 375 -7.62 -2.53 -6.53
CA PHE A 375 -7.54 -2.33 -7.98
C PHE A 375 -8.43 -3.32 -8.74
N LEU A 376 -8.51 -4.59 -8.33
CA LEU A 376 -9.43 -5.56 -8.95
C LEU A 376 -10.88 -5.34 -8.50
N THR A 377 -11.09 -4.87 -7.27
CA THR A 377 -12.44 -4.63 -6.74
C THR A 377 -13.15 -3.46 -7.41
N LEU A 378 -12.41 -2.40 -7.78
CA LEU A 378 -12.96 -1.22 -8.45
C LEU A 378 -13.71 -1.53 -9.76
N PRO A 379 -13.16 -2.30 -10.73
CA PRO A 379 -13.91 -2.74 -11.89
C PRO A 379 -15.06 -3.68 -11.53
N MET A 380 -14.94 -4.54 -10.50
CA MET A 380 -16.06 -5.37 -10.02
C MET A 380 -17.25 -4.52 -9.56
N ILE A 381 -17.02 -3.35 -8.92
CA ILE A 381 -18.10 -2.43 -8.54
C ILE A 381 -18.87 -1.95 -9.78
N HIS A 382 -18.15 -1.50 -10.80
CA HIS A 382 -18.76 -1.01 -12.04
C HIS A 382 -19.48 -2.15 -12.77
N MET A 383 -18.89 -3.34 -12.83
CA MET A 383 -19.49 -4.50 -13.49
C MET A 383 -20.72 -5.03 -12.74
N ALA A 384 -20.74 -5.00 -11.40
CA ALA A 384 -21.91 -5.34 -10.60
C ALA A 384 -23.09 -4.42 -10.93
N ALA A 385 -22.86 -3.12 -11.07
CA ALA A 385 -23.88 -2.16 -11.46
C ALA A 385 -24.38 -2.38 -12.91
N LEU A 386 -23.46 -2.66 -13.84
CA LEU A 386 -23.79 -2.83 -15.26
C LEU A 386 -24.50 -4.14 -15.60
N THR A 387 -24.14 -5.22 -14.91
CA THR A 387 -24.62 -6.58 -15.24
C THR A 387 -25.68 -7.10 -14.28
N GLY A 388 -25.83 -6.48 -13.10
CA GLY A 388 -26.64 -7.03 -12.02
C GLY A 388 -26.08 -8.32 -11.42
N ASN A 389 -24.82 -8.69 -11.72
CA ASN A 389 -24.20 -9.90 -11.18
C ASN A 389 -24.09 -9.81 -9.65
N ALA A 390 -24.88 -10.63 -8.97
CA ALA A 390 -24.95 -10.69 -7.51
C ALA A 390 -23.64 -11.14 -6.87
N GLU A 391 -22.84 -11.95 -7.56
CA GLU A 391 -21.56 -12.43 -7.06
C GLU A 391 -20.52 -11.31 -6.98
N TYR A 392 -20.42 -10.46 -8.01
CA TYR A 392 -19.58 -9.26 -7.95
C TYR A 392 -20.00 -8.34 -6.81
N ARG A 393 -21.31 -8.10 -6.62
CA ARG A 393 -21.82 -7.30 -5.50
C ARG A 393 -21.44 -7.91 -4.15
N ARG A 394 -21.52 -9.24 -4.02
CA ARG A 394 -21.15 -9.99 -2.81
C ARG A 394 -19.67 -9.80 -2.50
N LYS A 395 -18.78 -10.08 -3.46
CA LYS A 395 -17.32 -9.94 -3.33
C LYS A 395 -16.92 -8.51 -2.97
N VAL A 396 -17.47 -7.50 -3.66
CA VAL A 396 -17.24 -6.08 -3.33
C VAL A 396 -17.68 -5.76 -1.90
N THR A 397 -18.84 -6.25 -1.47
CA THR A 397 -19.34 -6.04 -0.10
C THR A 397 -18.42 -6.69 0.93
N ALA A 398 -17.92 -7.89 0.66
CA ALA A 398 -16.97 -8.62 1.50
C ALA A 398 -15.62 -7.89 1.58
N ASN A 399 -15.07 -7.41 0.46
CA ASN A 399 -13.86 -6.58 0.42
C ASN A 399 -14.02 -5.26 1.18
N ALA A 400 -15.18 -4.64 1.07
CA ALA A 400 -15.49 -3.40 1.79
C ALA A 400 -15.54 -3.62 3.30
N ARG A 401 -16.12 -4.74 3.77
CA ARG A 401 -16.08 -5.14 5.18
C ARG A 401 -14.66 -5.45 5.63
N TYR A 402 -13.89 -6.15 4.81
CA TYR A 402 -12.48 -6.42 5.08
C TYR A 402 -11.73 -5.12 5.32
N PHE A 403 -11.84 -4.17 4.39
CA PHE A 403 -11.16 -2.88 4.50
C PHE A 403 -11.53 -2.12 5.78
N VAL A 404 -12.82 -2.06 6.13
CA VAL A 404 -13.26 -1.43 7.39
C VAL A 404 -12.68 -2.14 8.60
N SER A 405 -12.75 -3.47 8.64
CA SER A 405 -12.27 -4.26 9.79
C SER A 405 -10.77 -4.11 10.04
N THR A 406 -9.95 -3.94 8.99
CA THR A 406 -8.50 -3.85 9.11
C THR A 406 -7.98 -2.43 9.25
N SER A 407 -8.81 -1.42 8.99
CA SER A 407 -8.34 -0.05 8.79
C SER A 407 -9.09 1.02 9.60
N ASP A 408 -10.31 0.72 10.07
CA ASP A 408 -11.08 1.62 10.95
C ASP A 408 -10.70 1.43 12.43
N ILE A 409 -9.41 1.49 12.73
CA ILE A 409 -8.88 1.23 14.07
C ILE A 409 -8.98 2.43 15.02
N SER A 410 -9.46 3.57 14.54
CA SER A 410 -9.57 4.82 15.29
C SER A 410 -10.96 5.45 15.17
N SER A 411 -11.45 6.05 16.26
CA SER A 411 -12.72 6.78 16.24
C SER A 411 -12.68 8.03 15.36
N ARG A 412 -11.49 8.56 15.08
CA ARG A 412 -11.29 9.83 14.37
C ARG A 412 -10.68 9.67 12.98
N ARG A 413 -9.89 8.63 12.74
CA ARG A 413 -9.03 8.46 11.57
C ARG A 413 -9.13 7.05 11.01
N PHE A 414 -8.77 6.91 9.74
CA PHE A 414 -8.69 5.66 9.03
C PHE A 414 -7.21 5.41 8.72
N GLU A 415 -6.65 4.32 9.23
CA GLU A 415 -5.22 4.03 9.15
C GLU A 415 -5.08 2.63 8.56
N TRP A 416 -4.35 2.47 7.46
CA TRP A 416 -4.20 1.17 6.81
C TRP A 416 -2.78 0.91 6.35
N GLU A 417 -2.48 -0.38 6.19
CA GLU A 417 -1.20 -0.90 5.73
C GLU A 417 -1.23 -1.25 4.25
N TYR A 418 -0.06 -1.26 3.61
CA TYR A 418 0.10 -1.86 2.29
C TYR A 418 -0.32 -3.34 2.28
N LEU A 419 0.15 -4.11 3.27
CA LEU A 419 -0.17 -5.51 3.43
C LEU A 419 -0.64 -5.73 4.87
N VAL A 420 -1.81 -6.33 5.04
CA VAL A 420 -2.37 -6.64 6.37
C VAL A 420 -1.46 -7.67 7.04
N GLY A 421 -0.95 -7.32 8.22
CA GLY A 421 0.05 -8.14 8.92
C GLY A 421 1.49 -7.93 8.43
N ALA A 422 1.76 -6.96 7.55
CA ALA A 422 3.13 -6.51 7.30
C ALA A 422 3.76 -5.97 8.58
N CYS A 423 5.01 -6.37 8.77
CA CYS A 423 5.85 -5.89 9.84
C CYS A 423 7.28 -5.71 9.27
N PRO A 424 7.85 -4.50 9.37
CA PRO A 424 7.24 -3.33 9.98
C PRO A 424 5.98 -2.80 9.26
N ALA A 425 5.04 -2.22 10.03
CA ALA A 425 3.81 -1.62 9.49
C ALA A 425 4.05 -0.11 9.25
N ASP A 426 4.37 0.25 8.01
CA ASP A 426 4.79 1.61 7.62
C ASP A 426 3.58 2.50 7.27
N GLY A 427 2.38 1.92 7.27
CA GLY A 427 1.27 2.44 6.50
C GLY A 427 1.44 2.15 5.01
N GLU A 428 0.36 2.32 4.27
CA GLU A 428 0.37 2.38 2.82
C GLU A 428 1.08 3.67 2.34
N ASP A 429 1.80 3.62 1.22
CA ASP A 429 2.33 4.84 0.60
C ASP A 429 1.21 5.65 -0.08
N LEU A 430 1.41 6.96 -0.26
CA LEU A 430 0.34 7.80 -0.77
C LEU A 430 -0.12 7.47 -2.20
N SER A 431 0.76 6.92 -3.05
CA SER A 431 0.42 6.53 -4.43
C SER A 431 -0.52 5.34 -4.45
N HIS A 432 -0.16 4.27 -3.74
CA HIS A 432 -1.00 3.10 -3.65
C HIS A 432 -2.27 3.38 -2.85
N GLY A 433 -2.15 4.10 -1.72
CA GLY A 433 -3.27 4.49 -0.86
C GLY A 433 -4.37 5.31 -1.56
N ALA A 434 -4.06 5.94 -2.69
CA ALA A 434 -5.06 6.61 -3.51
C ALA A 434 -6.11 5.64 -4.09
N CYS A 435 -5.75 4.38 -4.34
CA CYS A 435 -6.66 3.33 -4.79
C CYS A 435 -7.72 3.03 -3.72
N GLN A 436 -7.31 2.87 -2.47
CA GLN A 436 -8.19 2.68 -1.31
C GLN A 436 -9.18 3.84 -1.14
N VAL A 437 -8.71 5.08 -1.31
CA VAL A 437 -9.58 6.26 -1.28
C VAL A 437 -10.62 6.19 -2.39
N ALA A 438 -10.21 5.89 -3.62
CA ALA A 438 -11.13 5.77 -4.75
C ALA A 438 -12.15 4.63 -4.54
N PHE A 439 -11.70 3.49 -4.02
CA PHE A 439 -12.55 2.36 -3.65
C PHE A 439 -13.60 2.75 -2.60
N ALA A 440 -13.18 3.42 -1.53
CA ALA A 440 -14.09 3.87 -0.48
C ALA A 440 -15.10 4.91 -0.99
N GLU A 441 -14.67 5.82 -1.87
CA GLU A 441 -15.55 6.80 -2.49
C GLU A 441 -16.61 6.13 -3.37
N GLN A 442 -16.21 5.16 -4.20
CA GLN A 442 -17.11 4.44 -5.08
C GLN A 442 -18.09 3.57 -4.28
N CYS A 443 -17.62 2.85 -3.27
CA CYS A 443 -18.45 2.10 -2.34
C CYS A 443 -19.50 3.01 -1.66
N ARG A 444 -19.10 4.20 -1.20
CA ARG A 444 -20.04 5.18 -0.64
C ARG A 444 -21.05 5.67 -1.65
N MET A 445 -20.65 5.88 -2.91
CA MET A 445 -21.56 6.29 -3.99
C MET A 445 -22.63 5.24 -4.27
N ASP A 446 -22.26 3.95 -4.25
CA ASP A 446 -23.16 2.84 -4.57
C ASP A 446 -23.87 2.23 -3.36
N GLY A 447 -23.68 2.83 -2.17
CA GLY A 447 -24.29 2.38 -0.92
C GLY A 447 -23.77 1.02 -0.44
N ILE A 448 -22.48 0.72 -0.63
CA ILE A 448 -21.84 -0.55 -0.27
C ILE A 448 -20.92 -0.34 0.94
N VAL A 449 -21.42 -0.62 2.15
CA VAL A 449 -20.68 -0.64 3.43
C VAL A 449 -20.05 0.70 3.87
N LEU A 450 -19.21 1.31 3.04
CA LEU A 450 -18.53 2.56 3.31
C LEU A 450 -19.54 3.72 3.29
N THR A 451 -19.33 4.69 4.18
CA THR A 451 -20.28 5.79 4.43
C THR A 451 -19.55 7.12 4.41
N THR A 452 -20.30 8.21 4.45
CA THR A 452 -19.74 9.56 4.60
C THR A 452 -18.88 9.69 5.87
N THR A 453 -19.23 8.99 6.95
CA THR A 453 -18.42 8.97 8.18
C THR A 453 -17.04 8.36 7.93
N HIS A 454 -16.96 7.25 7.21
CA HIS A 454 -15.68 6.62 6.86
C HIS A 454 -14.81 7.57 6.00
N LEU A 455 -15.39 8.25 5.01
CA LEU A 455 -14.63 9.22 4.21
C LEU A 455 -14.18 10.46 5.00
N LYS A 456 -14.95 10.92 5.99
CA LYS A 456 -14.52 11.97 6.92
C LYS A 456 -13.31 11.51 7.75
N LYS A 457 -13.27 10.25 8.19
CA LYS A 457 -12.10 9.68 8.89
C LYS A 457 -10.87 9.61 7.97
N MET A 458 -11.03 9.23 6.70
CA MET A 458 -9.93 9.27 5.72
C MET A 458 -9.44 10.70 5.48
N ALA A 459 -10.35 11.67 5.37
CA ALA A 459 -9.98 13.08 5.24
C ALA A 459 -9.24 13.60 6.48
N ASN A 460 -9.62 13.16 7.69
CA ASN A 460 -8.86 13.46 8.90
C ASN A 460 -7.45 12.84 8.87
N SER A 461 -7.30 11.65 8.29
CA SER A 461 -6.00 11.00 8.15
C SER A 461 -5.10 11.79 7.20
N LEU A 462 -5.64 12.26 6.07
CA LEU A 462 -4.96 13.20 5.18
C LEU A 462 -4.55 14.49 5.92
N ALA A 463 -5.47 15.12 6.66
CA ALA A 463 -5.20 16.39 7.30
C ALA A 463 -4.26 16.30 8.52
N GLU A 464 -4.34 15.21 9.31
CA GLU A 464 -3.71 15.12 10.63
C GLU A 464 -2.51 14.16 10.68
N LEU A 465 -2.42 13.20 9.76
CA LEU A 465 -1.28 12.29 9.66
C LEU A 465 -0.40 12.69 8.47
N VAL A 466 -0.99 12.77 7.27
CA VAL A 466 -0.22 13.11 6.07
C VAL A 466 0.28 14.55 6.14
N PHE A 467 -0.57 15.53 6.45
CA PHE A 467 -0.16 16.93 6.61
C PHE A 467 0.23 17.32 8.05
N ARG A 468 0.76 16.38 8.85
CA ARG A 468 1.16 16.66 10.24
C ARG A 468 2.34 17.63 10.35
N HIS A 469 3.16 17.77 9.31
CA HIS A 469 4.31 18.67 9.24
C HIS A 469 3.96 20.02 8.56
N GLY A 470 2.73 20.50 8.76
CA GLY A 470 2.24 21.74 8.14
C GLY A 470 1.90 21.54 6.67
N ASP A 471 2.69 22.13 5.78
CA ASP A 471 2.49 22.05 4.32
C ASP A 471 3.30 20.93 3.66
N VAL A 472 4.25 20.35 4.40
CA VAL A 472 5.04 19.19 3.96
C VAL A 472 4.23 17.92 4.24
N PRO A 473 3.87 17.13 3.22
CA PRO A 473 3.17 15.89 3.46
C PRO A 473 4.16 14.81 3.94
N ALA A 474 3.63 13.81 4.63
CA ALA A 474 4.31 12.56 4.88
C ALA A 474 4.28 11.65 3.65
N GLU A 475 5.12 10.61 3.62
CA GLU A 475 5.18 9.65 2.53
C GLU A 475 4.18 8.50 2.69
N THR A 476 3.69 8.26 3.90
CA THR A 476 2.75 7.18 4.20
C THR A 476 1.48 7.70 4.87
N VAL A 477 0.41 6.89 4.80
CA VAL A 477 -0.89 7.20 5.42
C VAL A 477 -0.80 7.37 6.95
N ARG A 478 0.16 6.69 7.58
CA ARG A 478 0.44 6.83 9.02
C ARG A 478 1.18 8.12 9.39
N GLY A 479 1.53 8.93 8.40
CA GLY A 479 2.23 10.18 8.61
C GLY A 479 3.74 10.00 8.75
N TYR A 480 4.33 8.87 8.37
CA TYR A 480 5.78 8.69 8.48
C TYR A 480 6.51 9.30 7.29
N TYR A 481 7.73 9.76 7.58
CA TYR A 481 8.68 10.33 6.63
C TYR A 481 8.13 11.60 5.94
N PRO A 482 8.52 12.82 6.34
CA PRO A 482 8.17 14.00 5.52
C PRO A 482 8.84 13.89 4.14
N GLY A 483 8.12 14.26 3.08
CA GLY A 483 8.65 14.19 1.71
C GLY A 483 7.78 14.91 0.69
N LEU A 484 8.33 15.33 -0.45
CA LEU A 484 7.52 15.94 -1.52
C LEU A 484 6.86 14.83 -2.37
N ARG A 485 5.67 14.38 -1.97
CA ARG A 485 4.93 13.32 -2.69
C ARG A 485 3.75 13.89 -3.47
N VAL A 486 3.91 13.99 -4.79
CA VAL A 486 2.86 14.48 -5.71
C VAL A 486 1.62 13.59 -5.75
N ALA A 487 1.75 12.31 -5.37
CA ALA A 487 0.65 11.35 -5.28
C ALA A 487 -0.51 11.80 -4.39
N VAL A 488 -0.28 12.72 -3.44
CA VAL A 488 -1.34 13.33 -2.62
C VAL A 488 -2.40 14.05 -3.48
N GLY A 489 -2.08 14.42 -4.72
CA GLY A 489 -3.04 14.96 -5.68
C GLY A 489 -4.23 14.04 -5.97
N ALA A 490 -4.03 12.71 -5.90
CA ALA A 490 -5.10 11.73 -6.08
C ALA A 490 -6.06 11.66 -4.88
N TRP A 491 -5.72 12.33 -3.77
CA TRP A 491 -6.53 12.39 -2.55
C TRP A 491 -7.38 13.67 -2.49
N SER A 492 -7.25 14.58 -3.46
CA SER A 492 -7.88 15.91 -3.47
C SER A 492 -9.39 15.87 -3.22
N ARG A 493 -10.09 14.82 -3.64
CA ARG A 493 -11.55 14.69 -3.43
C ARG A 493 -11.96 14.63 -1.96
N LEU A 494 -11.06 14.25 -1.05
CA LEU A 494 -11.30 14.28 0.40
C LEU A 494 -11.34 15.71 0.95
N ALA A 495 -10.85 16.72 0.22
CA ALA A 495 -10.91 18.11 0.64
C ALA A 495 -12.34 18.62 0.84
N ARG A 496 -13.36 17.97 0.27
CA ARG A 496 -14.76 18.28 0.58
C ARG A 496 -15.12 18.15 2.07
N PHE A 497 -14.37 17.33 2.82
CA PHE A 497 -14.54 17.17 4.26
C PHE A 497 -13.53 17.96 5.07
N ARG A 498 -12.37 18.31 4.47
CA ARG A 498 -11.28 19.07 5.08
C ARG A 498 -10.75 20.11 4.07
N PRO A 499 -11.48 21.20 3.79
CA PRO A 499 -11.16 22.11 2.69
C PRO A 499 -9.77 22.74 2.79
N GLU A 500 -9.22 22.85 4.00
CA GLU A 500 -7.90 23.41 4.27
C GLU A 500 -6.73 22.60 3.67
N VAL A 501 -6.95 21.34 3.27
CA VAL A 501 -5.89 20.51 2.66
C VAL A 501 -5.69 20.81 1.17
N LEU A 502 -6.70 21.30 0.46
CA LEU A 502 -6.62 21.50 -0.99
C LEU A 502 -5.56 22.53 -1.40
N PRO A 503 -5.41 23.69 -0.72
CA PRO A 503 -4.32 24.61 -1.02
C PRO A 503 -2.92 23.97 -0.87
N LYS A 504 -2.74 23.06 0.11
CA LYS A 504 -1.48 22.35 0.33
C LYS A 504 -1.18 21.38 -0.83
N VAL A 505 -2.18 20.62 -1.25
CA VAL A 505 -2.08 19.71 -2.40
C VAL A 505 -1.76 20.48 -3.68
N ARG A 506 -2.45 21.60 -3.94
CA ARG A 506 -2.15 22.47 -5.08
C ARG A 506 -0.71 22.97 -5.06
N ARG A 507 -0.22 23.41 -3.89
CA ARG A 507 1.16 23.88 -3.74
C ARG A 507 2.17 22.80 -4.13
N ILE A 508 1.97 21.56 -3.71
CA ILE A 508 2.83 20.42 -4.08
C ILE A 508 2.86 20.20 -5.59
N LEU A 509 1.68 20.16 -6.24
CA LEU A 509 1.59 19.96 -7.69
C LEU A 509 2.24 21.12 -8.46
N LYS A 510 2.03 22.35 -8.00
CA LYS A 510 2.70 23.55 -8.53
C LYS A 510 4.22 23.47 -8.41
N THR A 511 4.75 23.06 -7.26
CA THR A 511 6.20 22.86 -7.09
C THR A 511 6.74 21.86 -8.10
N ALA A 512 6.07 20.72 -8.30
CA ALA A 512 6.49 19.72 -9.26
C ALA A 512 6.46 20.23 -10.71
N LEU A 513 5.48 21.07 -11.07
CA LEU A 513 5.43 21.75 -12.38
C LEU A 513 6.62 22.69 -12.59
N VAL A 514 6.98 23.50 -11.58
CA VAL A 514 8.15 24.39 -11.65
C VAL A 514 9.45 23.61 -11.77
N GLU A 515 9.53 22.48 -11.06
CA GLU A 515 10.70 21.58 -11.11
C GLU A 515 10.72 20.70 -12.36
N GLN A 516 9.78 20.89 -13.30
CA GLN A 516 9.69 20.15 -14.56
C GLN A 516 9.66 18.65 -14.35
N ASP A 517 8.95 18.19 -13.32
CA ASP A 517 8.76 16.77 -13.08
C ASP A 517 8.12 16.12 -14.32
N LYS A 518 8.74 15.04 -14.80
CA LYS A 518 8.36 14.29 -16.01
C LYS A 518 6.89 13.85 -15.99
N LEU A 519 6.28 13.74 -14.82
CA LEU A 519 4.86 13.46 -14.67
C LEU A 519 3.95 14.48 -15.37
N PHE A 520 4.44 15.70 -15.60
CA PHE A 520 3.65 16.83 -16.11
C PHE A 520 4.12 17.34 -17.48
N ASP A 521 4.90 16.56 -18.25
CA ASP A 521 5.31 16.93 -19.61
C ASP A 521 4.35 16.42 -20.71
N GLY A 522 3.37 15.58 -20.33
CA GLY A 522 2.40 14.94 -21.24
C GLY A 522 2.82 13.55 -21.73
N SER A 523 3.95 13.03 -21.26
CA SER A 523 4.40 11.65 -21.48
C SER A 523 3.74 10.65 -20.53
N GLU A 524 3.37 11.11 -19.33
CA GLU A 524 2.77 10.28 -18.29
C GLU A 524 1.32 10.68 -17.97
N GLY A 525 0.44 9.69 -17.90
CA GLY A 525 -0.97 9.87 -17.56
C GLY A 525 -1.20 10.23 -16.09
N TRP A 526 -0.27 9.88 -15.21
CA TRP A 526 -0.41 10.11 -13.77
C TRP A 526 -0.48 11.59 -13.43
N GLY A 527 0.41 12.45 -13.94
CA GLY A 527 0.33 13.88 -13.65
C GLY A 527 -0.96 14.52 -14.14
N ILE A 528 -1.47 14.10 -15.31
CA ILE A 528 -2.77 14.56 -15.84
C ILE A 528 -3.91 14.14 -14.89
N ARG A 529 -3.88 12.91 -14.37
CA ARG A 529 -4.85 12.44 -13.38
C ARG A 529 -4.80 13.29 -12.10
N LEU A 530 -3.61 13.55 -11.55
CA LEU A 530 -3.46 14.36 -10.34
C LEU A 530 -4.02 15.78 -10.50
N LEU A 531 -3.78 16.41 -11.65
CA LEU A 531 -4.33 17.73 -11.97
C LEU A 531 -5.86 17.69 -12.08
N THR A 532 -6.42 16.72 -12.81
CA THR A 532 -7.87 16.61 -12.99
C THR A 532 -8.61 16.24 -11.70
N ASP A 533 -8.05 15.36 -10.85
CA ASP A 533 -8.62 15.06 -9.53
C ASP A 533 -8.64 16.31 -8.62
N THR A 534 -7.62 17.17 -8.74
CA THR A 534 -7.55 18.45 -8.03
C THR A 534 -8.60 19.44 -8.53
N VAL A 535 -8.76 19.60 -9.85
CA VAL A 535 -9.81 20.46 -10.44
C VAL A 535 -11.21 20.02 -10.03
N ARG A 536 -11.49 18.71 -10.02
CA ARG A 536 -12.78 18.17 -9.57
C ARG A 536 -13.06 18.51 -8.12
N ALA A 537 -12.05 18.45 -7.25
CA ALA A 537 -12.19 18.86 -5.86
C ALA A 537 -12.51 20.36 -5.72
N GLU A 538 -11.88 21.22 -6.52
CA GLU A 538 -12.19 22.66 -6.55
C GLU A 538 -13.61 22.94 -6.99
N GLN A 539 -14.06 22.31 -8.09
CA GLN A 539 -15.43 22.45 -8.59
C GLN A 539 -16.44 22.02 -7.51
N TYR A 540 -16.17 20.92 -6.82
CA TYR A 540 -17.03 20.45 -5.72
C TYR A 540 -17.11 21.47 -4.57
N LEU A 541 -15.98 22.04 -4.13
CA LEU A 541 -15.97 23.07 -3.08
C LEU A 541 -16.66 24.37 -3.51
N GLN A 542 -16.71 24.64 -4.81
CA GLN A 542 -17.47 25.75 -5.40
C GLN A 542 -18.97 25.45 -5.56
N GLY A 543 -19.44 24.28 -5.10
CA GLY A 543 -20.84 23.85 -5.26
C GLY A 543 -21.21 23.48 -6.70
N LYS A 544 -20.23 23.31 -7.60
CA LYS A 544 -20.50 22.83 -8.95
C LYS A 544 -20.70 21.32 -8.90
N THR A 545 -21.86 20.88 -9.35
CA THR A 545 -22.14 19.47 -9.54
C THR A 545 -21.40 18.98 -10.78
N PRO A 546 -20.62 17.88 -10.70
CA PRO A 546 -20.05 17.25 -11.89
C PRO A 546 -21.16 16.87 -12.88
N CYS A 547 -20.82 16.69 -14.17
CA CYS A 547 -21.78 16.27 -15.21
C CYS A 547 -22.46 14.90 -14.96
N THR A 548 -22.06 14.18 -13.91
CA THR A 548 -22.53 12.82 -13.55
C THR A 548 -23.70 12.79 -12.56
N ALA A 549 -24.37 13.91 -12.29
CA ALA A 549 -25.53 13.94 -11.39
C ALA A 549 -26.86 14.03 -12.14
#